data_AF-A0A6L8QEK5-F1
#
_entry.id   AF-A0A6L8QEK5-F1
#
_cell.length_a   1.000
_cell.length_b   1.000
_cell.length_c   1.000
_cell.angle_alpha   90.00
_cell.angle_beta   90.00
_cell.angle_gamma   90.00
#
_symmetry.space_group_name_H-M   'P 1'
#
loop_
_entity.id
_entity.type
_entity.pdbx_description
1 polymer ?
#
loop_
_entity_poly.entity_id
_entity_poly.type
_entity_poly.pdbx_seq_one_letter_code
_entity_poly.pdbx_strand_id
1 'polypeptide(L)'
;MSSFLFEIDFKGSAGNERVNNSHNPRMRHGYAQLGNFTIGQTESTFANLLAWPDTIPDAIAYVSNRQAQVRWTYKLDKDTSLLLSLENPETTLTNSSGARVTPADDRVPD
;
A
#
# COMPACT_ATOMS: atom_id res chain seq x y z
N MET A 1 -13.73 -10.03 -16.08
CA MET A 1 -12.32 -10.05 -16.56
C MET A 1 -11.46 -10.32 -15.35
N SER A 2 -10.44 -11.19 -15.45
CA SER A 2 -9.48 -11.44 -14.37
C SER A 2 -8.11 -10.89 -14.76
N SER A 3 -7.35 -10.39 -13.79
CA SER A 3 -6.00 -9.86 -14.00
C SER A 3 -5.11 -10.17 -12.80
N PHE A 4 -3.80 -10.11 -13.03
CA PHE A 4 -2.78 -10.29 -12.00
C PHE A 4 -1.69 -9.24 -12.21
N LEU A 5 -1.23 -8.62 -11.11
CA LEU A 5 -0.12 -7.68 -11.12
C LEU A 5 0.89 -8.08 -10.04
N PHE A 6 2.15 -8.13 -10.45
CA PHE A 6 3.30 -8.23 -9.56
C PHE A 6 4.31 -7.13 -9.93
N GLU A 7 4.66 -6.29 -8.95
CA GLU A 7 5.55 -5.15 -9.12
C GLU A 7 6.53 -5.06 -7.94
N ILE A 8 7.79 -4.75 -8.24
CA ILE A 8 8.88 -4.59 -7.27
C ILE A 8 9.66 -3.30 -7.52
N ASP A 9 10.33 -2.78 -6.48
CA ASP A 9 11.39 -1.79 -6.59
C ASP A 9 12.64 -2.19 -5.78
N PHE A 10 13.70 -1.40 -5.87
CA PHE A 10 14.96 -1.59 -5.15
C PHE A 10 15.18 -0.53 -4.05
N LYS A 11 14.10 0.10 -3.56
CA LYS A 11 14.14 1.03 -2.39
C LYS A 11 14.03 0.27 -1.06
N GLY A 12 14.33 -1.03 -1.04
CA GLY A 12 14.42 -1.85 0.18
C GLY A 12 15.68 -1.54 1.00
N SER A 13 15.97 -2.35 2.02
CA SER A 13 17.17 -2.11 2.84
C SER A 13 18.46 -2.27 2.00
N ALA A 14 19.47 -1.48 2.33
CA ALA A 14 20.73 -1.45 1.59
C ALA A 14 21.58 -2.71 1.82
N GLY A 15 22.29 -3.15 0.78
CA GLY A 15 23.48 -3.99 0.88
C GLY A 15 24.72 -3.15 1.19
N ASN A 16 25.92 -3.57 0.76
CA ASN A 16 27.18 -2.87 1.05
C ASN A 16 27.91 -2.41 -0.21
N GLU A 17 27.92 -1.10 -0.44
CA GLU A 17 28.54 -0.44 -1.60
C GLU A 17 30.03 -0.78 -1.77
N ARG A 18 30.72 -1.18 -0.68
CA ARG A 18 32.16 -1.53 -0.68
C ARG A 18 32.48 -2.83 -1.40
N VAL A 19 31.56 -3.81 -1.40
CA VAL A 19 31.79 -5.13 -2.02
C VAL A 19 30.92 -5.28 -3.26
N ASN A 20 29.65 -4.88 -3.18
CA ASN A 20 28.69 -4.88 -4.27
C ASN A 20 27.60 -3.85 -4.00
N ASN A 21 27.30 -2.99 -4.97
CA ASN A 21 26.22 -1.98 -4.85
C ASN A 21 24.81 -2.61 -4.88
N SER A 22 24.60 -3.65 -4.08
CA SER A 22 23.40 -4.48 -4.00
C SER A 22 22.30 -3.79 -3.19
N HIS A 23 21.06 -3.99 -3.61
CA HIS A 23 19.87 -3.48 -2.97
C HIS A 23 18.88 -4.63 -2.75
N ASN A 24 18.18 -4.65 -1.62
CA ASN A 24 17.13 -5.65 -1.40
C ASN A 24 15.88 -5.27 -2.20
N PRO A 25 15.33 -6.18 -3.03
CA PRO A 25 14.08 -5.93 -3.73
C PRO A 25 12.94 -5.83 -2.71
N ARG A 26 12.03 -4.89 -2.95
CA ARG A 26 10.82 -4.67 -2.16
C ARG A 26 9.60 -4.85 -3.05
N MET A 27 8.66 -5.69 -2.62
CA MET A 27 7.38 -5.84 -3.30
C MET A 27 6.53 -4.58 -3.11
N ARG A 28 6.03 -4.02 -4.22
CA ARG A 28 5.10 -2.88 -4.23
C ARG A 28 3.68 -3.37 -4.38
N HIS A 29 3.40 -4.06 -5.49
CA HIS A 29 2.09 -4.65 -5.79
C HIS A 29 2.23 -6.16 -5.96
N GLY A 30 1.28 -6.90 -5.41
CA GLY A 30 1.19 -8.35 -5.54
C GLY A 30 -0.24 -8.77 -5.31
N TYR A 31 -1.08 -8.64 -6.34
CA TYR A 31 -2.52 -8.89 -6.22
C TYR A 31 -3.12 -9.51 -7.49
N ALA A 32 -4.26 -10.14 -7.31
CA ALA A 32 -5.12 -10.61 -8.39
C ALA A 32 -6.48 -9.91 -8.33
N GLN A 33 -7.08 -9.71 -9.50
CA GLN A 33 -8.48 -9.27 -9.63
C GLN A 33 -9.30 -10.40 -10.23
N LEU A 34 -10.42 -10.72 -9.59
CA LEU A 34 -11.38 -11.72 -10.05
C LEU A 34 -12.79 -11.16 -9.91
N GLY A 35 -13.40 -10.82 -11.06
CA GLY A 35 -14.71 -10.16 -11.06
C GLY A 35 -14.64 -8.82 -10.34
N ASN A 36 -15.40 -8.67 -9.26
CA ASN A 36 -15.44 -7.45 -8.45
C ASN A 36 -14.44 -7.46 -7.28
N PHE A 37 -13.67 -8.55 -7.11
CA PHE A 37 -12.73 -8.68 -6.00
C PHE A 37 -11.31 -8.39 -6.43
N THR A 38 -10.56 -7.71 -5.55
CA THR A 38 -9.10 -7.59 -5.57
C THR A 38 -8.57 -8.23 -4.29
N ILE A 39 -7.61 -9.15 -4.43
CA ILE A 39 -7.01 -9.88 -3.29
C ILE A 39 -5.50 -9.80 -3.41
N GLY A 40 -4.82 -9.36 -2.34
CA GLY A 40 -3.36 -9.26 -2.26
C GLY A 40 -2.89 -7.90 -1.76
N GLN A 41 -1.63 -7.56 -2.05
CA GLN A 41 -1.03 -6.28 -1.64
C GLN A 41 -1.16 -5.22 -2.72
N THR A 42 -1.81 -4.11 -2.39
CA THR A 42 -1.88 -2.88 -3.22
C THR A 42 -2.21 -1.67 -2.34
N GLU A 43 -2.29 -0.48 -2.93
CA GLU A 43 -2.70 0.75 -2.23
C GLU A 43 -3.98 0.57 -1.42
N SER A 44 -3.99 1.13 -0.20
CA SER A 44 -5.17 1.24 0.66
C SER A 44 -6.34 1.91 -0.07
N THR A 45 -7.57 1.57 0.32
CA THR A 45 -8.80 2.16 -0.21
C THR A 45 -8.95 3.64 0.18
N PHE A 46 -8.22 4.10 1.20
CA PHE A 46 -8.14 5.52 1.58
C PHE A 46 -7.11 6.32 0.75
N ALA A 47 -6.33 5.67 -0.12
CA ALA A 47 -5.40 6.35 -1.01
C ALA A 47 -6.11 6.94 -2.24
N ASN A 48 -6.11 8.27 -2.37
CA ASN A 48 -6.58 8.96 -3.58
C ASN A 48 -5.44 9.12 -4.59
N LEU A 49 -5.24 8.09 -5.42
CA LEU A 49 -4.18 8.07 -6.44
C LEU A 49 -4.32 9.17 -7.51
N LEU A 50 -5.55 9.60 -7.82
CA LEU A 50 -5.79 10.64 -8.83
C LEU A 50 -5.38 12.03 -8.36
N ALA A 51 -5.24 12.22 -7.05
CA ALA A 51 -4.77 13.48 -6.47
C ALA A 51 -3.24 13.56 -6.37
N TRP A 52 -2.52 12.50 -6.72
CA TRP A 52 -1.05 12.48 -6.64
C TRP A 52 -0.45 13.26 -7.80
N PRO A 53 0.45 14.22 -7.54
CA PRO A 53 1.15 14.91 -8.59
C PRO A 53 2.28 14.01 -9.12
N ASP A 54 2.48 13.99 -10.43
CA ASP A 54 3.62 13.32 -11.04
C ASP A 54 4.88 14.18 -10.85
N THR A 55 5.55 14.01 -9.71
CA THR A 55 6.73 14.77 -9.32
C THR A 55 7.95 13.88 -9.08
N ILE A 56 9.14 14.45 -9.24
CA ILE A 56 10.41 13.79 -8.89
C ILE A 56 10.53 13.51 -7.38
N PRO A 57 10.26 14.49 -6.47
CA PRO A 57 10.21 14.19 -5.05
C PRO A 57 8.93 13.41 -4.70
N ASP A 58 9.05 12.51 -3.71
CA ASP A 58 7.89 11.89 -3.07
C ASP A 58 6.97 12.98 -2.51
N ALA A 59 5.68 12.87 -2.80
CA ALA A 59 4.71 13.87 -2.37
C ALA A 59 4.43 13.75 -0.85
N ILE A 60 4.56 14.86 -0.13
CA ILE A 60 4.68 14.90 1.35
C ILE A 60 3.34 14.93 2.13
N ALA A 61 2.20 14.63 1.50
CA ALA A 61 0.89 14.76 2.16
C ALA A 61 -0.21 13.80 1.65
N TYR A 62 0.15 12.58 1.25
CA TYR A 62 -0.81 11.59 0.74
C TYR A 62 -0.71 10.26 1.48
N VAL A 63 -1.85 9.58 1.64
CA VAL A 63 -1.90 8.19 2.11
C VAL A 63 -1.23 7.32 1.04
N SER A 64 -0.03 6.80 1.32
CA SER A 64 0.78 6.01 0.38
C SER A 64 1.00 4.55 0.85
N ASN A 65 0.15 4.08 1.76
CA ASN A 65 0.24 2.75 2.34
C ASN A 65 -0.21 1.68 1.33
N ARG A 66 0.64 0.67 1.13
CA ARG A 66 0.31 -0.56 0.38
C ARG A 66 0.29 -1.71 1.37
N GLN A 67 -0.85 -2.39 1.46
CA GLN A 67 -1.04 -3.45 2.44
C GLN A 67 -1.85 -4.59 1.86
N ALA A 68 -1.73 -5.77 2.50
CA ALA A 68 -2.55 -6.91 2.16
C ALA A 68 -4.02 -6.56 2.43
N GLN A 69 -4.88 -6.82 1.44
CA GLN A 69 -6.29 -6.53 1.54
C GLN A 69 -7.15 -7.50 0.71
N VAL A 70 -8.41 -7.59 1.10
CA VAL A 70 -9.49 -8.09 0.25
C VAL A 70 -10.42 -6.92 -0.01
N ARG A 71 -10.57 -6.51 -1.27
CA ARG A 71 -11.38 -5.37 -1.67
C ARG A 71 -12.45 -5.78 -2.67
N TRP A 72 -13.67 -5.32 -2.45
CA TRP A 72 -14.79 -5.43 -3.36
C TRP A 72 -15.10 -4.08 -3.99
N THR A 73 -15.26 -4.06 -5.32
CA THR A 73 -15.58 -2.86 -6.08
C THR A 73 -16.94 -3.01 -6.74
N TYR A 74 -17.83 -2.06 -6.49
CA TYR A 74 -19.15 -1.99 -7.11
C TYR A 74 -19.29 -0.71 -7.92
N LYS A 75 -19.62 -0.83 -9.20
CA LYS A 75 -19.92 0.33 -10.05
C LYS A 75 -21.32 0.85 -9.72
N LEU A 76 -21.40 2.09 -9.26
CA LEU A 76 -22.67 2.77 -9.03
C LEU A 76 -23.22 3.34 -10.35
N ASP A 77 -22.35 3.91 -11.18
CA ASP A 77 -22.65 4.39 -12.52
C ASP A 77 -21.40 4.29 -13.44
N LYS A 78 -21.34 5.08 -14.52
CA LYS A 78 -20.23 5.06 -15.48
C LYS A 78 -18.91 5.66 -14.94
N ASP A 79 -18.99 6.62 -14.02
CA ASP A 79 -17.86 7.37 -13.47
C ASP A 79 -17.66 7.16 -11.96
N THR A 80 -18.65 6.55 -11.27
CA THR A 80 -18.67 6.38 -9.82
C THR A 80 -18.58 4.91 -9.42
N SER A 81 -17.69 4.59 -8.48
CA SER A 81 -17.57 3.26 -7.88
C SER A 81 -17.52 3.34 -6.35
N LEU A 82 -18.16 2.38 -5.69
CA LEU A 82 -18.04 2.12 -4.26
C LEU A 82 -17.00 1.02 -4.04
N LEU A 83 -16.04 1.27 -3.17
CA LEU A 83 -15.02 0.31 -2.77
C LEU A 83 -15.23 -0.02 -1.29
N LEU A 84 -15.21 -1.31 -0.96
CA LEU A 84 -15.24 -1.81 0.42
C LEU A 84 -14.06 -2.77 0.61
N SER A 85 -13.26 -2.59 1.65
CA SER A 85 -12.06 -3.40 1.89
C SER A 85 -11.95 -3.91 3.33
N LEU A 86 -11.36 -5.09 3.46
CA LEU A 86 -10.73 -5.56 4.69
C LEU A 86 -9.22 -5.42 4.49
N GLU A 87 -8.57 -4.57 5.26
CA GLU A 87 -7.14 -4.25 5.13
C GLU A 87 -6.40 -4.73 6.38
N ASN A 88 -5.12 -5.07 6.23
CA ASN A 88 -4.26 -5.46 7.35
C ASN A 88 -3.92 -4.22 8.20
N PRO A 89 -4.52 -4.03 9.38
CA PRO A 89 -4.33 -2.79 10.13
C PRO A 89 -2.92 -2.73 10.71
N GLU A 90 -2.28 -1.55 10.63
CA GLU A 90 -1.00 -1.29 11.27
C GLU A 90 -0.85 0.20 11.60
N THR A 91 -0.89 0.53 12.88
CA THR A 91 -0.78 1.88 13.42
C THR A 91 0.58 2.10 14.03
N THR A 92 1.18 3.24 13.70
CA THR A 92 2.40 3.68 14.37
C THR A 92 2.08 4.89 15.24
N LEU A 93 2.38 4.78 16.53
CA LEU A 93 2.26 5.85 17.51
C LEU A 93 3.64 6.39 17.88
N THR A 94 3.67 7.63 18.36
CA THR A 94 4.85 8.22 18.99
C THR A 94 4.55 8.39 20.48
N ASN A 95 5.36 7.79 21.34
CA ASN A 95 5.18 7.92 22.78
C ASN A 95 5.74 9.25 23.31
N SER A 96 5.58 9.50 24.62
CA SER A 96 6.05 10.71 25.29
C SER A 96 7.58 10.91 25.27
N SER A 97 8.35 9.85 25.00
CA SER A 97 9.81 9.93 24.81
C SER A 97 10.22 10.22 23.36
N GLY A 98 9.27 10.34 22.45
CA GLY A 98 9.54 10.49 21.00
C GLY A 98 9.87 9.18 20.29
N ALA A 99 9.79 8.04 20.98
CA ALA A 99 10.05 6.73 20.38
C ALA A 99 8.83 6.24 19.62
N ARG A 100 9.08 5.56 18.49
CA ARG A 100 8.08 4.85 17.70
C ARG A 100 7.54 3.66 18.50
N VAL A 101 6.22 3.54 18.56
CA VAL A 101 5.50 2.40 19.13
C VAL A 101 4.60 1.83 18.03
N THR A 102 4.60 0.51 17.88
CA THR A 102 3.73 -0.24 16.96
C THR A 102 2.88 -1.17 17.81
N PRO A 103 1.66 -0.75 18.19
CA PRO A 103 0.75 -1.60 18.94
C PRO A 103 0.35 -2.80 18.07
N ALA A 104 0.71 -4.01 18.50
CA ALA A 104 0.47 -5.23 17.73
C ALA A 104 -0.98 -5.75 17.84
N ASP A 105 -1.93 -4.89 18.24
CA ASP A 105 -3.29 -5.25 18.60
C ASP A 105 -4.35 -4.40 17.92
N ASP A 106 -4.06 -3.83 16.74
CA ASP A 106 -5.03 -3.05 15.99
C ASP A 106 -6.23 -3.92 15.58
N ARG A 107 -7.42 -3.52 16.06
CA ARG A 107 -8.70 -4.23 15.81
C ARG A 107 -9.60 -3.52 14.81
N VAL A 108 -9.21 -2.33 14.37
CA VAL A 108 -9.97 -1.50 13.44
C VAL A 108 -9.07 -1.14 12.25
N PRO A 109 -9.62 -1.11 11.03
CA PRO A 109 -8.91 -0.57 9.87
C PRO A 109 -8.48 0.88 10.11
N ASP A 110 -7.35 1.27 9.50
CA ASP A 110 -6.85 2.65 9.47
C ASP A 110 -7.72 3.58 8.60
#